data_AF-A0A968HRR6-F1
#
_entry.id   AF-A0A968HRR6-F1
#
_cell.length_a   1.000
_cell.length_b   1.000
_cell.length_c   1.000
_cell.angle_alpha   90.00
_cell.angle_beta   90.00
_cell.angle_gamma   90.00
#
_symmetry.space_group_name_H-M   'P 1'
#
loop_
_entity.id
_entity.type
_entity.pdbx_description
1 polymer ?
#
loop_
_entity_poly.entity_id
_entity_poly.type
_entity_poly.pdbx_seq_one_letter_code
_entity_poly.pdbx_strand_id
1 'polypeptide(L)'
;MASVRTLRASCRAPGRKQPQRLSSTLELGADQSLFRGRSWYGGIDDTPSTRAGAATNPLEDVRASNLPWWFVAGYGVDRRLTIEAAKVVRPAEARLRSLFEPAPPTGLNFADQQSYTREFTSAFNKLLRKVIIAQAHTVPQITGLELRGAGGVSLRDLAEKDKFEFEIASQTYKMPATYLSHGYQSTLAWIADLIGQFLLDFAGKGITEPRNLSGLVLIDELDLFLHPDWQTDFIEALAHTFPNLQFVATTHSPLLISKLAPQQIVLLDWDAAGNIVAKPFAGDPRLMTATDLYRNLFGVGDPPPTDLARQLSRYKYLGADPERDAEEEKELQRLKKDLQNAGVEIPAPRPRVQARKRK
;
A
#
# COMPACT_ATOMS: atom_id res chain seq x y z
N MET A 1 41.89 14.79 -0.87
CA MET A 1 42.02 13.39 -1.33
C MET A 1 40.89 12.57 -0.71
N ALA A 2 39.76 12.41 -1.40
CA ALA A 2 38.64 11.61 -0.89
C ALA A 2 38.68 10.21 -1.52
N SER A 3 38.74 9.20 -0.66
CA SER A 3 38.83 7.78 -1.02
C SER A 3 37.56 7.31 -1.74
N VAL A 4 37.72 6.84 -2.99
CA VAL A 4 36.69 6.09 -3.72
C VAL A 4 36.48 4.77 -3.00
N ARG A 5 35.34 4.58 -2.33
CA ARG A 5 34.96 3.30 -1.73
C ARG A 5 34.09 2.51 -2.70
N THR A 6 34.66 1.48 -3.32
CA THR A 6 33.92 0.53 -4.15
C THR A 6 33.29 -0.55 -3.28
N LEU A 7 31.97 -0.56 -3.16
CA LEU A 7 31.22 -1.68 -2.58
C LEU A 7 31.09 -2.79 -3.62
N ARG A 8 31.51 -4.01 -3.28
CA ARG A 8 31.51 -5.19 -4.18
C ARG A 8 30.62 -6.27 -3.57
N ALA A 9 29.49 -6.57 -4.22
CA ALA A 9 28.65 -7.71 -3.88
C ALA A 9 28.78 -8.82 -4.94
N SER A 10 28.70 -10.08 -4.53
CA SER A 10 28.79 -11.27 -5.40
C SER A 10 27.68 -12.24 -5.01
N CYS A 11 26.83 -12.63 -5.97
CA CYS A 11 25.85 -13.69 -5.80
C CYS A 11 26.14 -14.82 -6.79
N ARG A 12 26.05 -16.07 -6.32
CA ARG A 12 26.35 -17.28 -7.09
C ARG A 12 25.02 -17.99 -7.43
N ALA A 13 24.67 -18.09 -8.70
CA ALA A 13 23.54 -18.89 -9.16
C ALA A 13 23.98 -20.33 -9.49
N PRO A 14 23.27 -21.39 -9.05
CA PRO A 14 23.60 -22.77 -9.38
C PRO A 14 23.28 -23.09 -10.86
N GLY A 15 24.22 -23.75 -11.57
CA GLY A 15 23.98 -24.33 -12.90
C GLY A 15 24.69 -23.66 -14.10
N ARG A 16 25.48 -22.60 -13.93
CA ARG A 16 26.29 -21.99 -15.01
C ARG A 16 27.78 -22.30 -14.86
N LYS A 17 28.47 -22.55 -15.98
CA LYS A 17 29.90 -22.98 -16.06
C LYS A 17 30.93 -21.95 -15.58
N GLN A 18 30.54 -20.69 -15.37
CA GLN A 18 31.39 -19.66 -14.72
C GLN A 18 30.54 -18.77 -13.80
N PRO A 19 31.05 -18.32 -12.64
CA PRO A 19 30.33 -17.39 -11.77
C PRO A 19 30.22 -16.03 -12.46
N GLN A 20 29.00 -15.54 -12.64
CA GLN A 20 28.76 -14.19 -13.14
C GLN A 20 28.74 -13.21 -11.96
N ARG A 21 29.17 -11.96 -12.21
CA ARG A 21 29.27 -10.94 -11.17
C ARG A 21 28.53 -9.67 -11.60
N LEU A 22 27.61 -9.22 -10.76
CA LEU A 22 27.07 -7.87 -10.83
C LEU A 22 28.01 -6.94 -10.06
N SER A 23 28.59 -5.96 -10.75
CA SER A 23 29.40 -4.91 -10.13
C SER A 23 28.70 -3.58 -10.28
N SER A 24 28.38 -2.93 -9.17
CA SER A 24 27.79 -1.59 -9.15
C SER A 24 28.82 -0.59 -8.62
N THR A 25 29.00 0.50 -9.34
CA THR A 25 29.86 1.62 -8.97
C THR A 25 28.97 2.81 -8.64
N LEU A 26 29.16 3.39 -7.46
CA LEU A 26 28.54 4.64 -7.06
C LEU A 26 29.63 5.71 -7.01
N GLU A 27 29.40 6.80 -7.73
CA GLU A 27 30.31 7.94 -7.83
C GLU A 27 29.61 9.18 -7.29
N LEU A 28 30.31 9.93 -6.44
CA LEU A 28 29.89 11.25 -5.96
C LEU A 28 30.99 12.24 -6.35
N GLY A 29 30.68 13.15 -7.27
CA GLY A 29 31.62 14.23 -7.65
C GLY A 29 31.76 15.24 -6.51
N ALA A 30 32.88 15.97 -6.48
CA ALA A 30 33.20 16.94 -5.42
C ALA A 30 32.11 18.02 -5.23
N ASP A 31 31.33 18.32 -6.28
CA ASP A 31 30.26 19.34 -6.28
C ASP A 31 28.86 18.75 -6.53
N GLN A 32 28.68 17.44 -6.35
CA GLN A 32 27.38 16.78 -6.56
C GLN A 32 26.72 16.44 -5.23
N SER A 33 25.44 16.80 -5.10
CA SER A 33 24.58 16.38 -3.98
C SER A 33 23.89 15.03 -4.23
N LEU A 34 24.04 14.46 -5.43
CA LEU A 34 23.34 13.26 -5.86
C LEU A 34 24.34 12.20 -6.35
N PHE A 35 24.23 10.99 -5.81
CA PHE A 35 25.05 9.86 -6.24
C PHE A 35 24.73 9.45 -7.67
N ARG A 36 25.76 9.17 -8.46
CA ARG A 36 25.64 8.57 -9.80
C ARG A 36 26.01 7.10 -9.74
N GLY A 37 25.07 6.23 -10.07
CA GLY A 37 25.27 4.79 -10.14
C GLY A 37 25.54 4.30 -11.56
N ARG A 38 26.47 3.35 -11.72
CA ARG A 38 26.60 2.50 -12.91
C ARG A 38 26.63 1.06 -12.45
N SER A 39 26.02 0.14 -13.19
CA SER A 39 26.18 -1.29 -12.92
C SER A 39 26.59 -2.03 -14.18
N TRP A 40 27.33 -3.11 -13.98
CA TRP A 40 27.86 -3.96 -15.03
C TRP A 40 27.70 -5.43 -14.64
N TYR A 41 27.45 -6.27 -15.64
CA TYR A 41 27.20 -7.70 -15.48
C TYR A 41 28.06 -8.48 -16.50
N GLY A 42 28.96 -9.35 -16.02
CA GLY A 42 29.80 -10.16 -16.90
C GLY A 42 30.65 -11.20 -16.14
N GLY A 43 31.62 -11.78 -16.85
CA GLY A 43 32.54 -12.79 -16.30
C GLY A 43 33.52 -12.21 -15.28
N ILE A 44 34.10 -13.06 -14.42
CA ILE A 44 35.06 -12.62 -13.38
C ILE A 44 36.27 -11.90 -13.99
N ASP A 45 36.66 -12.26 -15.21
CA ASP A 45 37.85 -11.73 -15.91
C ASP A 45 37.53 -10.58 -16.89
N ASP A 46 36.25 -10.23 -17.07
CA ASP A 46 35.88 -9.14 -17.97
C ASP A 46 36.09 -7.77 -17.27
N THR A 47 36.86 -6.89 -17.89
CA THR A 47 37.00 -5.49 -17.44
C THR A 47 35.87 -4.63 -18.00
N PRO A 48 35.29 -3.69 -17.22
CA PRO A 48 34.29 -2.76 -17.71
C PRO A 48 34.89 -1.91 -18.84
N SER A 49 34.52 -2.18 -20.09
CA SER A 49 35.03 -1.38 -21.21
C SER A 49 34.37 0.01 -21.17
N THR A 50 35.18 1.06 -21.26
CA THR A 50 34.73 2.45 -21.38
C THR A 50 34.18 2.79 -22.76
N ARG A 51 34.04 1.81 -23.66
CA ARG A 51 33.50 1.93 -25.01
C ARG A 51 32.29 1.03 -25.19
N ALA A 52 31.22 1.27 -24.44
CA ALA A 52 29.90 0.86 -24.89
C ALA A 52 29.36 1.98 -25.78
N GLY A 53 29.49 1.83 -27.10
CA GLY A 53 28.61 2.49 -28.05
C GLY A 53 27.15 2.14 -27.70
N ALA A 54 26.21 3.00 -28.08
CA ALA A 54 24.79 2.83 -27.79
C ALA A 54 24.24 1.47 -28.28
N ALA A 55 24.29 0.45 -27.44
CA ALA A 55 23.57 -0.82 -27.58
C ALA A 55 23.69 -1.59 -26.25
N THR A 56 22.56 -1.60 -25.54
CA THR A 56 22.19 -2.38 -24.35
C THR A 56 22.99 -2.16 -23.05
N ASN A 57 22.30 -1.53 -22.09
CA ASN A 57 22.71 -1.52 -20.70
C ASN A 57 22.62 -2.97 -20.16
N PRO A 58 23.67 -3.55 -19.57
CA PRO A 58 23.62 -4.90 -19.02
C PRO A 58 22.50 -5.10 -17.98
N LEU A 59 22.12 -4.03 -17.27
CA LEU A 59 20.94 -4.06 -16.41
C LEU A 59 19.65 -4.18 -17.21
N GLU A 60 19.53 -3.54 -18.38
CA GLU A 60 18.38 -3.68 -19.27
C GLU A 60 18.29 -5.10 -19.82
N ASP A 61 19.40 -5.72 -20.21
CA ASP A 61 19.42 -7.11 -20.70
C ASP A 61 19.03 -8.11 -19.59
N VAL A 62 19.54 -7.92 -18.36
CA VAL A 62 19.13 -8.74 -17.21
C VAL A 62 17.67 -8.44 -16.83
N ARG A 63 17.20 -7.18 -16.95
CA ARG A 63 15.78 -6.79 -16.82
C ARG A 63 14.87 -7.52 -17.81
N ALA A 64 15.29 -7.64 -19.05
CA ALA A 64 14.56 -8.37 -20.08
C ALA A 64 14.61 -9.91 -19.89
N SER A 65 15.46 -10.44 -19.01
CA SER A 65 15.68 -11.89 -18.86
C SER A 65 14.62 -12.63 -18.03
N ASN A 66 13.63 -11.93 -17.48
CA ASN A 66 12.45 -12.50 -16.80
C ASN A 66 12.76 -13.51 -15.68
N LEU A 67 13.83 -13.27 -14.92
CA LEU A 67 14.13 -14.06 -13.74
C LEU A 67 13.07 -13.81 -12.64
N PRO A 68 12.66 -14.83 -11.87
CA PRO A 68 11.80 -14.65 -10.69
C PRO A 68 12.40 -13.57 -9.77
N TRP A 69 11.55 -12.70 -9.21
CA TRP A 69 11.94 -11.57 -8.31
C TRP A 69 12.61 -10.36 -8.99
N TRP A 70 12.78 -10.35 -10.30
CA TRP A 70 13.49 -9.26 -10.98
C TRP A 70 12.60 -8.08 -11.39
N PHE A 71 11.29 -8.31 -11.46
CA PHE A 71 10.33 -7.22 -11.59
C PHE A 71 10.25 -6.45 -10.26
N VAL A 72 10.60 -5.16 -10.29
CA VAL A 72 10.47 -4.27 -9.13
C VAL A 72 9.65 -3.05 -9.54
N ALA A 73 8.53 -2.83 -8.87
CA ALA A 73 7.71 -1.62 -9.02
C ALA A 73 7.66 -0.85 -7.69
N GLY A 74 7.50 0.46 -7.76
CA GLY A 74 7.54 1.35 -6.61
C GLY A 74 6.51 2.46 -6.76
N TYR A 75 5.72 2.68 -5.71
CA TYR A 75 4.64 3.66 -5.68
C TYR A 75 4.80 4.56 -4.45
N GLY A 76 4.92 5.86 -4.68
CA GLY A 76 4.94 6.86 -3.60
C GLY A 76 3.54 7.24 -3.13
N VAL A 77 3.46 8.39 -2.44
CA VAL A 77 2.21 8.95 -1.91
C VAL A 77 1.31 9.56 -3.00
N ASP A 78 1.87 10.05 -4.11
CA ASP A 78 1.07 10.59 -5.22
C ASP A 78 0.58 9.46 -6.14
N ARG A 79 -0.57 8.88 -5.78
CA ARG A 79 -1.23 7.80 -6.53
C ARG A 79 -2.49 8.26 -7.25
N ARG A 80 -2.63 9.55 -7.53
CA ARG A 80 -3.84 10.09 -8.16
C ARG A 80 -4.08 9.48 -9.54
N LEU A 81 -5.35 9.31 -9.89
CA LEU A 81 -5.74 8.90 -11.23
C LEU A 81 -5.47 10.05 -12.22
N THR A 82 -4.67 9.80 -13.25
CA THR A 82 -4.39 10.77 -14.32
C THR A 82 -5.10 10.43 -15.61
N ILE A 83 -5.50 11.48 -16.34
CA ILE A 83 -6.11 11.40 -17.67
C ILE A 83 -5.06 11.69 -18.77
N GLU A 84 -3.88 12.21 -18.40
CA GLU A 84 -2.80 12.51 -19.35
C GLU A 84 -1.94 11.27 -19.63
N ALA A 85 -1.94 10.84 -20.89
CA ALA A 85 -1.13 9.71 -21.34
C ALA A 85 0.32 10.14 -21.60
N ALA A 86 1.22 9.88 -20.64
CA ALA A 86 2.66 9.98 -20.87
C ALA A 86 3.19 8.68 -21.49
N LYS A 87 3.85 8.75 -22.66
CA LYS A 87 4.44 7.58 -23.31
C LYS A 87 5.48 6.93 -22.38
N VAL A 88 5.34 5.62 -22.13
CA VAL A 88 6.34 4.89 -21.35
C VAL A 88 7.50 4.52 -22.27
N VAL A 89 8.58 5.30 -22.19
CA VAL A 89 9.78 5.09 -23.04
C VAL A 89 10.71 4.04 -22.42
N ARG A 90 10.83 4.03 -21.09
CA ARG A 90 11.70 3.11 -20.33
C ARG A 90 10.90 2.46 -19.19
N PRO A 91 10.23 1.32 -19.41
CA PRO A 91 9.35 0.68 -18.41
C PRO A 91 10.04 0.44 -17.06
N ALA A 92 11.29 -0.02 -17.10
CA ALA A 92 12.06 -0.32 -15.89
C ALA A 92 12.36 0.92 -15.01
N GLU A 93 12.43 2.12 -15.60
CA GLU A 93 12.57 3.37 -14.85
C GLU A 93 11.18 3.91 -14.45
N ALA A 94 10.24 3.88 -15.39
CA ALA A 94 8.89 4.40 -15.19
C ALA A 94 8.16 3.73 -14.01
N ARG A 95 8.36 2.42 -13.81
CA ARG A 95 7.74 1.66 -12.72
C ARG A 95 8.25 1.99 -11.32
N LEU A 96 9.37 2.71 -11.19
CA LEU A 96 9.91 3.18 -9.90
C LEU A 96 9.76 4.69 -9.73
N ARG A 97 9.41 5.41 -10.79
CA ARG A 97 9.43 6.88 -10.83
C ARG A 97 8.53 7.49 -9.76
N SER A 98 7.30 7.00 -9.61
CA SER A 98 6.35 7.58 -8.65
C SER A 98 6.74 7.39 -7.19
N LEU A 99 7.69 6.50 -6.89
CA LEU A 99 8.24 6.35 -5.54
C LEU A 99 9.19 7.49 -5.16
N PHE A 100 9.92 8.03 -6.13
CA PHE A 100 11.00 9.01 -5.89
C PHE A 100 10.67 10.42 -6.40
N GLU A 101 9.75 10.53 -7.34
CA GLU A 101 9.30 11.78 -7.92
C GLU A 101 7.81 11.99 -7.59
N PRO A 102 7.35 13.24 -7.39
CA PRO A 102 5.94 13.58 -7.21
C PRO A 102 5.22 13.51 -8.57
N ALA A 103 5.25 12.33 -9.17
CA ALA A 103 4.67 12.03 -10.46
C ALA A 103 3.72 10.84 -10.27
N PRO A 104 2.44 10.99 -10.63
CA PRO A 104 1.49 9.90 -10.51
C PRO A 104 1.90 8.70 -11.38
N PRO A 105 1.48 7.48 -10.98
CA PRO A 105 1.70 6.30 -11.79
C PRO A 105 1.02 6.43 -13.15
N THR A 106 1.51 5.69 -14.16
CA THR A 106 0.89 5.66 -15.50
C THR A 106 -0.55 5.15 -15.39
N GLY A 107 -0.78 4.17 -14.52
CA GLY A 107 -2.11 3.72 -14.15
C GLY A 107 -2.88 3.15 -15.32
N LEU A 108 -4.12 3.60 -15.51
CA LEU A 108 -4.98 3.11 -16.59
C LEU A 108 -4.51 3.61 -17.99
N ASN A 109 -3.55 4.53 -18.08
CA ASN A 109 -3.07 5.09 -19.36
C ASN A 109 -2.42 4.06 -20.28
N PHE A 110 -2.10 2.87 -19.78
CA PHE A 110 -1.62 1.77 -20.62
C PHE A 110 -2.62 1.34 -21.69
N ALA A 111 -3.94 1.50 -21.47
CA ALA A 111 -4.94 1.12 -22.45
C ALA A 111 -4.97 2.04 -23.69
N ASP A 112 -4.50 3.28 -23.56
CA ASP A 112 -4.68 4.36 -24.55
C ASP A 112 -3.46 4.66 -25.42
N GLN A 113 -2.30 4.05 -25.15
CA GLN A 113 -1.14 4.33 -25.98
C GLN A 113 -1.27 3.58 -27.31
N GLN A 114 -1.45 4.33 -28.39
CA GLN A 114 -1.51 3.84 -29.78
C GLN A 114 -0.28 3.00 -30.20
N SER A 115 0.80 3.02 -29.40
CA SER A 115 2.00 2.21 -29.61
C SER A 115 1.86 0.75 -29.15
N TYR A 116 0.81 0.38 -28.40
CA TYR A 116 0.63 -0.97 -27.90
C TYR A 116 -0.23 -1.86 -28.81
N THR A 117 0.08 -3.15 -28.81
CA THR A 117 -0.59 -4.12 -29.68
C THR A 117 -1.97 -4.49 -29.15
N ARG A 118 -2.87 -4.98 -30.02
CA ARG A 118 -4.21 -5.46 -29.61
C ARG A 118 -4.13 -6.56 -28.55
N GLU A 119 -3.09 -7.39 -28.63
CA GLU A 119 -2.82 -8.47 -27.67
C GLU A 119 -2.54 -7.91 -26.27
N PHE A 120 -1.74 -6.84 -26.18
CA PHE A 120 -1.46 -6.16 -24.91
C PHE A 120 -2.75 -5.58 -24.30
N THR A 121 -3.51 -4.79 -25.07
CA THR A 121 -4.74 -4.16 -24.56
C THR A 121 -5.77 -5.20 -24.11
N SER A 122 -5.88 -6.32 -24.83
CA SER A 122 -6.73 -7.44 -24.44
C SER A 122 -6.26 -8.10 -23.14
N ALA A 123 -4.96 -8.37 -23.00
CA ALA A 123 -4.37 -8.97 -21.80
C ALA A 123 -4.53 -8.05 -20.58
N PHE A 124 -4.28 -6.74 -20.76
CA PHE A 124 -4.43 -5.72 -19.73
C PHE A 124 -5.87 -5.68 -19.21
N ASN A 125 -6.85 -5.53 -20.10
CA ASN A 125 -8.26 -5.48 -19.72
C ASN A 125 -8.71 -6.77 -19.01
N LYS A 126 -8.25 -7.93 -19.49
CA LYS A 126 -8.58 -9.23 -18.89
C LYS A 126 -8.01 -9.36 -17.48
N LEU A 127 -6.75 -8.98 -17.25
CA LEU A 127 -6.12 -9.01 -15.94
C LEU A 127 -6.72 -7.98 -14.99
N LEU A 128 -6.89 -6.75 -15.44
CA LEU A 128 -7.48 -5.67 -14.64
C LEU A 128 -8.87 -6.06 -14.15
N ARG A 129 -9.71 -6.59 -15.05
CA ARG A 129 -11.04 -7.09 -14.69
C ARG A 129 -10.98 -8.21 -13.65
N LYS A 130 -10.01 -9.14 -13.76
CA LYS A 130 -9.85 -10.23 -12.79
C LYS A 130 -9.40 -9.74 -11.42
N VAL A 131 -8.48 -8.78 -11.38
CA VAL A 131 -8.01 -8.19 -10.12
C VAL A 131 -9.14 -7.43 -9.44
N ILE A 132 -9.84 -6.56 -10.17
CA ILE A 132 -10.88 -5.71 -9.57
C ILE A 132 -12.14 -6.49 -9.21
N ILE A 133 -12.64 -7.36 -10.12
CA ILE A 133 -13.96 -8.00 -9.96
C ILE A 133 -13.85 -9.39 -9.33
N ALA A 134 -12.91 -10.22 -9.76
CA ALA A 134 -12.87 -11.63 -9.35
C ALA A 134 -12.21 -11.83 -7.98
N GLN A 135 -11.55 -10.80 -7.44
CA GLN A 135 -10.91 -10.82 -6.12
C GLN A 135 -11.44 -9.66 -5.27
N ALA A 136 -12.75 -9.72 -4.96
CA ALA A 136 -13.65 -8.69 -4.41
C ALA A 136 -13.20 -7.91 -3.16
N HIS A 137 -11.97 -8.12 -2.67
CA HIS A 137 -11.42 -7.47 -1.49
C HIS A 137 -10.37 -6.40 -1.82
N THR A 138 -9.78 -6.37 -3.02
CA THR A 138 -8.78 -5.34 -3.34
C THR A 138 -9.40 -3.97 -3.59
N VAL A 139 -10.61 -3.95 -4.15
CA VAL A 139 -11.37 -2.71 -4.36
C VAL A 139 -12.83 -3.00 -4.01
N PRO A 140 -13.24 -2.86 -2.74
CA PRO A 140 -14.56 -3.27 -2.27
C PRO A 140 -15.69 -2.57 -3.04
N GLN A 141 -16.91 -3.10 -3.04
CA GLN A 141 -18.11 -2.48 -3.65
C GLN A 141 -18.08 -2.26 -5.18
N ILE A 142 -16.93 -2.38 -5.86
CA ILE A 142 -16.87 -2.42 -7.33
C ILE A 142 -17.21 -3.84 -7.80
N THR A 143 -18.40 -4.03 -8.33
CA THR A 143 -18.93 -5.34 -8.74
C THR A 143 -18.79 -5.58 -10.24
N GLY A 144 -18.56 -4.52 -11.01
CA GLY A 144 -18.44 -4.61 -12.46
C GLY A 144 -17.55 -3.52 -13.05
N LEU A 145 -16.90 -3.86 -14.16
CA LEU A 145 -16.10 -2.96 -14.95
C LEU A 145 -16.33 -3.26 -16.43
N GLU A 146 -16.89 -2.29 -17.14
CA GLU A 146 -17.27 -2.45 -18.54
C GLU A 146 -16.12 -2.03 -19.47
N LEU A 147 -15.29 -3.00 -19.84
CA LEU A 147 -14.13 -2.81 -20.72
C LEU A 147 -14.42 -3.14 -22.22
N ARG A 148 -15.66 -2.96 -22.70
CA ARG A 148 -16.04 -3.31 -24.09
C ARG A 148 -15.77 -2.16 -25.08
N GLY A 149 -15.03 -2.47 -26.16
CA GLY A 149 -14.77 -1.62 -27.34
C GLY A 149 -13.75 -2.31 -28.28
N ALA A 150 -13.93 -2.20 -29.61
CA ALA A 150 -13.10 -2.90 -30.62
C ALA A 150 -11.61 -2.46 -30.67
N GLY A 151 -11.21 -1.49 -29.83
CA GLY A 151 -9.83 -1.02 -29.67
C GLY A 151 -9.34 -0.97 -28.22
N GLY A 152 -10.04 -1.61 -27.28
CA GLY A 152 -9.90 -1.33 -25.85
C GLY A 152 -10.86 -0.25 -25.38
N VAL A 153 -10.98 -0.05 -24.06
CA VAL A 153 -11.69 1.09 -23.48
C VAL A 153 -10.66 2.14 -23.16
N SER A 154 -10.88 3.35 -23.67
CA SER A 154 -9.98 4.45 -23.39
C SER A 154 -10.08 4.87 -21.94
N LEU A 155 -8.99 5.40 -21.41
CA LEU A 155 -8.94 5.95 -20.08
C LEU A 155 -9.91 7.13 -19.93
N ARG A 156 -10.05 7.93 -20.99
CA ARG A 156 -11.10 8.94 -21.08
C ARG A 156 -12.48 8.32 -20.93
N ASP A 157 -12.73 7.17 -21.55
CA ASP A 157 -14.00 6.46 -21.38
C ASP A 157 -14.18 5.89 -19.96
N LEU A 158 -13.11 5.42 -19.31
CA LEU A 158 -13.16 4.99 -17.90
C LEU A 158 -13.36 6.17 -16.94
N ALA A 159 -12.80 7.33 -17.26
CA ALA A 159 -12.83 8.54 -16.44
C ALA A 159 -14.11 9.36 -16.64
N GLU A 160 -14.73 9.31 -17.82
CA GLU A 160 -15.85 10.18 -18.21
C GLU A 160 -17.16 9.42 -18.46
N LYS A 161 -17.14 8.09 -18.65
CA LYS A 161 -18.35 7.28 -18.89
C LYS A 161 -18.67 6.34 -17.73
N ASP A 162 -19.94 5.96 -17.63
CA ASP A 162 -20.52 5.06 -16.64
C ASP A 162 -20.05 3.61 -16.80
N LYS A 163 -18.76 3.36 -16.55
CA LYS A 163 -18.08 2.08 -16.79
C LYS A 163 -17.84 1.27 -15.53
N PHE A 164 -17.91 1.87 -14.34
CA PHE A 164 -17.79 1.17 -13.07
C PHE A 164 -19.19 0.88 -12.53
N GLU A 165 -19.47 -0.40 -12.26
CA GLU A 165 -20.65 -0.83 -11.52
C GLU A 165 -20.29 -0.90 -10.03
N PHE A 166 -21.05 -0.17 -9.23
CA PHE A 166 -20.81 0.04 -7.82
C PHE A 166 -22.04 -0.36 -7.01
N GLU A 167 -21.87 -1.17 -5.96
CA GLU A 167 -22.97 -1.61 -5.12
C GLU A 167 -23.11 -0.72 -3.88
N ILE A 168 -24.28 -0.09 -3.74
CA ILE A 168 -24.66 0.73 -2.58
C ILE A 168 -26.01 0.24 -2.09
N ALA A 169 -26.09 -0.15 -0.81
CA ALA A 169 -27.33 -0.62 -0.19
C ALA A 169 -28.06 -1.70 -1.03
N SER A 170 -27.29 -2.66 -1.56
CA SER A 170 -27.78 -3.75 -2.41
C SER A 170 -28.39 -3.31 -3.76
N GLN A 171 -28.09 -2.08 -4.19
CA GLN A 171 -28.42 -1.56 -5.52
C GLN A 171 -27.14 -1.29 -6.30
N THR A 172 -27.14 -1.62 -7.59
CA THR A 172 -26.00 -1.40 -8.48
C THR A 172 -26.17 -0.10 -9.24
N TYR A 173 -25.19 0.78 -9.14
CA TYR A 173 -25.11 2.05 -9.86
C TYR A 173 -23.95 2.01 -10.84
N LYS A 174 -24.13 2.59 -12.02
CA LYS A 174 -23.01 2.83 -12.94
C LYS A 174 -22.52 4.26 -12.79
N MET A 175 -21.21 4.44 -12.74
CA MET A 175 -20.59 5.76 -12.63
C MET A 175 -19.20 5.80 -13.27
N PRO A 176 -18.69 6.99 -13.61
CA PRO A 176 -17.32 7.16 -14.07
C PRO A 176 -16.31 7.06 -12.93
N ALA A 177 -15.05 6.73 -13.26
CA ALA A 177 -13.98 6.64 -12.26
C ALA A 177 -13.78 7.95 -11.48
N THR A 178 -14.02 9.09 -12.13
CA THR A 178 -13.88 10.44 -11.51
C THR A 178 -14.90 10.69 -10.40
N TYR A 179 -16.00 9.94 -10.35
CA TYR A 179 -17.03 10.05 -9.30
C TYR A 179 -16.74 9.13 -8.11
N LEU A 180 -15.80 8.19 -8.25
CA LEU A 180 -15.35 7.36 -7.13
C LEU A 180 -14.59 8.20 -6.11
N SER A 181 -14.60 7.80 -4.83
CA SER A 181 -13.80 8.50 -3.81
C SER A 181 -12.30 8.38 -4.10
N HIS A 182 -11.48 9.27 -3.52
CA HIS A 182 -10.04 9.26 -3.74
C HIS A 182 -9.37 7.93 -3.37
N GLY A 183 -9.87 7.21 -2.36
CA GLY A 183 -9.37 5.88 -1.99
C GLY A 183 -9.54 4.85 -3.11
N TYR A 184 -10.71 4.85 -3.75
CA TYR A 184 -10.98 4.02 -4.92
C TYR A 184 -10.08 4.40 -6.10
N GLN A 185 -10.02 5.68 -6.43
CA GLN A 185 -9.23 6.17 -7.57
C GLN A 185 -7.74 5.88 -7.39
N SER A 186 -7.21 6.14 -6.19
CA SER A 186 -5.81 5.88 -5.83
C SER A 186 -5.45 4.40 -5.97
N THR A 187 -6.27 3.54 -5.37
CA THR A 187 -6.07 2.09 -5.40
C THR A 187 -6.11 1.53 -6.81
N LEU A 188 -7.11 1.97 -7.58
CA LEU A 188 -7.25 1.60 -8.99
C LEU A 188 -6.05 2.04 -9.82
N ALA A 189 -5.54 3.26 -9.60
CA ALA A 189 -4.45 3.83 -10.36
C ALA A 189 -3.16 3.00 -10.21
N TRP A 190 -2.71 2.72 -8.98
CA TRP A 190 -1.46 1.98 -8.80
C TRP A 190 -1.59 0.49 -9.16
N ILE A 191 -2.75 -0.15 -8.94
CA ILE A 191 -3.00 -1.54 -9.36
C ILE A 191 -3.00 -1.65 -10.89
N ALA A 192 -3.67 -0.72 -11.58
CA ALA A 192 -3.65 -0.67 -13.03
C ALA A 192 -2.23 -0.46 -13.56
N ASP A 193 -1.46 0.43 -12.92
CA ASP A 193 -0.07 0.66 -13.29
C ASP A 193 0.76 -0.60 -13.16
N LEU A 194 0.65 -1.31 -12.03
CA LEU A 194 1.37 -2.55 -11.75
C LEU A 194 1.11 -3.59 -12.83
N ILE A 195 -0.15 -3.82 -13.19
CA ILE A 195 -0.55 -4.76 -14.23
C ILE A 195 0.03 -4.34 -15.59
N GLY A 196 -0.05 -3.05 -15.93
CA GLY A 196 0.46 -2.53 -17.20
C GLY A 196 1.97 -2.63 -17.33
N GLN A 197 2.72 -2.20 -16.30
CA GLN A 197 4.18 -2.33 -16.23
C GLN A 197 4.62 -3.79 -16.34
N PHE A 198 3.92 -4.70 -15.68
CA PHE A 198 4.22 -6.12 -15.77
C PHE A 198 4.00 -6.63 -17.19
N LEU A 199 2.87 -6.33 -17.82
CA LEU A 199 2.62 -6.76 -19.19
C LEU A 199 3.64 -6.18 -20.20
N LEU A 200 4.16 -4.97 -19.97
CA LEU A 200 5.21 -4.40 -20.83
C LEU A 200 6.54 -5.15 -20.72
N ASP A 201 6.96 -5.49 -19.50
CA ASP A 201 8.23 -6.20 -19.26
C ASP A 201 8.22 -7.60 -19.92
N PHE A 202 7.03 -8.22 -20.00
CA PHE A 202 6.85 -9.55 -20.57
C PHE A 202 6.24 -9.54 -21.99
N ALA A 203 6.15 -8.37 -22.63
CA ALA A 203 5.53 -8.19 -23.95
C ALA A 203 4.16 -8.87 -24.12
N GLY A 204 3.36 -8.92 -23.05
CA GLY A 204 2.05 -9.55 -23.01
C GLY A 204 2.02 -11.08 -23.19
N LYS A 205 3.17 -11.77 -23.15
CA LYS A 205 3.23 -13.23 -23.39
C LYS A 205 2.96 -14.02 -22.11
N GLY A 206 1.98 -14.94 -22.18
CA GLY A 206 1.81 -16.03 -21.21
C GLY A 206 1.21 -15.65 -19.84
N ILE A 207 0.97 -14.37 -19.57
CA ILE A 207 0.43 -13.91 -18.29
C ILE A 207 -1.06 -13.65 -18.42
N THR A 208 -1.84 -14.59 -17.91
CA THR A 208 -3.31 -14.57 -17.99
C THR A 208 -3.99 -14.49 -16.63
N GLU A 209 -3.22 -14.64 -15.55
CA GLU A 209 -3.69 -14.66 -14.17
C GLU A 209 -2.82 -13.78 -13.25
N PRO A 210 -3.43 -13.07 -12.28
CA PRO A 210 -2.70 -12.29 -11.27
C PRO A 210 -1.67 -13.10 -10.49
N ARG A 211 -1.96 -14.38 -10.20
CA ARG A 211 -1.05 -15.29 -9.51
C ARG A 211 0.26 -15.56 -10.26
N ASN A 212 0.33 -15.28 -11.57
CA ASN A 212 1.55 -15.49 -12.35
C ASN A 212 2.51 -14.28 -12.24
N LEU A 213 2.07 -13.18 -11.62
CA LEU A 213 2.92 -12.02 -11.38
C LEU A 213 3.89 -12.34 -10.24
N SER A 214 5.19 -12.21 -10.50
CA SER A 214 6.25 -12.41 -9.51
C SER A 214 7.22 -11.25 -9.51
N GLY A 215 7.66 -10.81 -8.32
CA GLY A 215 8.40 -9.56 -8.19
C GLY A 215 8.31 -8.95 -6.80
N LEU A 216 8.93 -7.78 -6.67
CA LEU A 216 8.92 -6.94 -5.48
C LEU A 216 8.11 -5.67 -5.78
N VAL A 217 7.20 -5.31 -4.89
CA VAL A 217 6.43 -4.07 -4.99
C VAL A 217 6.68 -3.23 -3.75
N LEU A 218 7.17 -2.01 -3.94
CA LEU A 218 7.41 -1.03 -2.88
C LEU A 218 6.24 -0.05 -2.86
N ILE A 219 5.64 0.18 -1.70
CA ILE A 219 4.52 1.13 -1.57
C ILE A 219 4.74 2.02 -0.36
N ASP A 220 4.86 3.33 -0.60
CA ASP A 220 4.90 4.31 0.48
C ASP A 220 3.49 4.68 0.93
N GLU A 221 3.27 4.75 2.24
CA GLU A 221 1.99 5.02 2.90
C GLU A 221 0.83 4.23 2.28
N LEU A 222 0.85 2.91 2.42
CA LEU A 222 -0.17 2.03 1.83
C LEU A 222 -1.61 2.40 2.25
N ASP A 223 -1.78 2.95 3.46
CA ASP A 223 -3.05 3.41 4.01
C ASP A 223 -3.58 4.72 3.41
N LEU A 224 -2.75 5.48 2.70
CA LEU A 224 -3.13 6.80 2.22
C LEU A 224 -4.36 6.73 1.30
N PHE A 225 -5.40 7.49 1.69
CA PHE A 225 -6.74 7.56 1.10
C PHE A 225 -7.63 6.32 1.27
N LEU A 226 -7.16 5.22 1.88
CA LEU A 226 -7.98 4.04 2.14
C LEU A 226 -8.97 4.31 3.27
N HIS A 227 -10.23 3.90 3.08
CA HIS A 227 -11.21 3.91 4.15
C HIS A 227 -10.78 2.95 5.28
N PRO A 228 -10.94 3.30 6.57
CA PRO A 228 -10.55 2.46 7.70
C PRO A 228 -11.04 1.01 7.60
N ASP A 229 -12.30 0.81 7.22
CA ASP A 229 -12.88 -0.54 7.05
C ASP A 229 -12.17 -1.39 5.99
N TRP A 230 -11.54 -0.78 4.99
CA TRP A 230 -10.79 -1.54 4.00
C TRP A 230 -9.39 -1.86 4.48
N GLN A 231 -8.78 -0.96 5.26
CA GLN A 231 -7.42 -1.13 5.76
C GLN A 231 -7.26 -2.46 6.53
N THR A 232 -8.28 -2.93 7.24
CA THR A 232 -8.21 -4.19 7.99
C THR A 232 -8.06 -5.43 7.11
N ASP A 233 -8.55 -5.41 5.87
CA ASP A 233 -8.59 -6.58 4.97
C ASP A 233 -7.67 -6.42 3.75
N PHE A 234 -7.15 -5.21 3.53
CA PHE A 234 -6.46 -4.85 2.29
C PHE A 234 -5.21 -5.67 2.03
N ILE A 235 -4.38 -5.92 3.05
CA ILE A 235 -3.16 -6.72 2.88
C ILE A 235 -3.47 -8.19 2.59
N GLU A 236 -4.49 -8.76 3.26
CA GLU A 236 -4.97 -10.11 2.94
C GLU A 236 -5.49 -10.18 1.50
N ALA A 237 -6.22 -9.16 1.06
CA ALA A 237 -6.69 -9.05 -0.32
C ALA A 237 -5.54 -9.03 -1.33
N LEU A 238 -4.49 -8.25 -1.06
CA LEU A 238 -3.30 -8.20 -1.92
C LEU A 238 -2.55 -9.53 -1.93
N ALA A 239 -2.38 -10.17 -0.78
CA ALA A 239 -1.70 -11.46 -0.66
C ALA A 239 -2.45 -12.58 -1.40
N HIS A 240 -3.79 -12.60 -1.33
CA HIS A 240 -4.60 -13.54 -2.11
C HIS A 240 -4.55 -13.24 -3.61
N THR A 241 -4.53 -11.95 -3.98
CA THR A 241 -4.53 -11.53 -5.38
C THR A 241 -3.22 -11.79 -6.09
N PHE A 242 -2.12 -11.48 -5.41
CA PHE A 242 -0.77 -11.56 -5.95
C PHE A 242 0.12 -12.42 -5.07
N PRO A 243 -0.15 -13.73 -4.95
CA PRO A 243 0.56 -14.62 -4.01
C PRO A 243 2.06 -14.75 -4.28
N ASN A 244 2.52 -14.41 -5.49
CA ASN A 244 3.93 -14.47 -5.89
C ASN A 244 4.60 -13.09 -5.92
N LEU A 245 3.89 -12.02 -5.56
CA LEU A 245 4.48 -10.70 -5.34
C LEU A 245 4.83 -10.54 -3.86
N GLN A 246 6.05 -10.08 -3.59
CA GLN A 246 6.41 -9.59 -2.26
C GLN A 246 6.13 -8.10 -2.19
N PHE A 247 5.31 -7.69 -1.23
CA PHE A 247 5.06 -6.29 -0.94
C PHE A 247 5.94 -5.84 0.22
N VAL A 248 6.60 -4.70 0.06
CA VAL A 248 7.24 -3.95 1.14
C VAL A 248 6.56 -2.60 1.18
N ALA A 249 5.84 -2.33 2.27
CA ALA A 249 5.05 -1.13 2.39
C ALA A 249 5.38 -0.38 3.68
N THR A 250 5.26 0.94 3.64
CA THR A 250 5.25 1.79 4.84
C THR A 250 3.81 2.14 5.19
N THR A 251 3.54 2.39 6.46
CA THR A 251 2.21 2.79 6.92
C THR A 251 2.28 3.48 8.27
N HIS A 252 1.38 4.44 8.49
CA HIS A 252 1.09 5.01 9.81
C HIS A 252 -0.24 4.50 10.39
N SER A 253 -0.90 3.55 9.72
CA SER A 253 -2.16 2.99 10.17
C SER A 253 -1.97 1.71 10.99
N PRO A 254 -2.43 1.69 12.25
CA PRO A 254 -2.48 0.44 13.03
C PRO A 254 -3.54 -0.54 12.51
N LEU A 255 -4.48 -0.10 11.68
CA LEU A 255 -5.53 -0.99 11.17
C LEU A 255 -4.98 -1.97 10.14
N LEU A 256 -4.06 -1.53 9.27
CA LEU A 256 -3.41 -2.39 8.26
C LEU A 256 -2.62 -3.55 8.89
N ILE A 257 -1.94 -3.27 10.00
CA ILE A 257 -1.05 -4.24 10.65
C ILE A 257 -1.77 -5.21 11.59
N SER A 258 -3.03 -4.92 11.94
CA SER A 258 -3.78 -5.63 13.01
C SER A 258 -3.91 -7.14 12.75
N LYS A 259 -3.78 -7.57 11.50
CA LYS A 259 -3.84 -8.98 11.09
C LYS A 259 -2.48 -9.60 10.73
N LEU A 260 -1.40 -8.83 10.76
CA LEU A 260 -0.08 -9.30 10.34
C LEU A 260 0.60 -10.12 11.42
N ALA A 261 1.40 -11.10 11.01
CA ALA A 261 2.31 -11.76 11.94
C ALA A 261 3.45 -10.79 12.34
N PRO A 262 4.00 -10.89 13.56
CA PRO A 262 5.07 -10.01 14.04
C PRO A 262 6.29 -9.94 13.12
N GLN A 263 6.62 -11.05 12.45
CA GLN A 263 7.77 -11.15 11.54
C GLN A 263 7.57 -10.39 10.22
N GLN A 264 6.34 -9.98 9.92
CA GLN A 264 6.01 -9.17 8.75
C GLN A 264 6.09 -7.67 9.04
N ILE A 265 6.40 -7.29 10.29
CA ILE A 265 6.42 -5.91 10.74
C ILE A 265 7.84 -5.52 11.14
N VAL A 266 8.31 -4.40 10.59
CA VAL A 266 9.55 -3.75 10.98
C VAL A 266 9.22 -2.35 11.45
N LEU A 267 9.57 -2.04 12.70
CA LEU A 267 9.41 -0.70 13.27
C LEU A 267 10.65 0.12 12.96
N LEU A 268 10.43 1.34 12.46
CA LEU A 268 11.48 2.32 12.29
C LEU A 268 11.39 3.32 13.43
N ASP A 269 12.53 3.56 14.09
CA ASP A 269 12.63 4.44 15.24
C ASP A 269 13.97 5.17 15.21
N TRP A 270 14.15 6.16 16.08
CA TRP A 270 15.40 6.89 16.25
C TRP A 270 16.18 6.33 17.43
N ASP A 271 17.49 6.13 17.27
CA ASP A 271 18.38 5.87 18.40
C ASP A 271 18.74 7.18 19.14
N ALA A 272 19.45 7.06 20.26
CA ALA A 272 19.88 8.22 21.06
C ALA A 272 20.85 9.17 20.32
N ALA A 273 21.45 8.72 19.22
CA ALA A 273 22.33 9.51 18.37
C ALA A 273 21.59 10.14 17.17
N GLY A 274 20.28 9.91 17.04
CA GLY A 274 19.47 10.42 15.94
C GLY A 274 19.59 9.62 14.64
N ASN A 275 20.10 8.38 14.68
CA ASN A 275 20.09 7.50 13.51
C ASN A 275 18.78 6.69 13.45
N ILE A 276 18.30 6.41 12.24
CA ILE A 276 17.17 5.50 12.04
C ILE A 276 17.62 4.06 12.32
N VAL A 277 16.88 3.37 13.18
CA VAL A 277 17.08 1.96 13.51
C VAL A 277 15.83 1.15 13.22
N ALA A 278 16.03 -0.06 12.70
CA ALA A 278 14.97 -1.03 12.51
C ALA A 278 14.86 -1.94 13.74
N LYS A 279 13.65 -2.05 14.30
CA LYS A 279 13.34 -2.90 15.46
C LYS A 279 12.25 -3.91 15.08
N PRO A 280 12.33 -5.16 15.53
CA PRO A 280 11.22 -6.09 15.38
C PRO A 280 10.02 -5.63 16.22
N PHE A 281 8.81 -5.94 15.78
CA PHE A 281 7.61 -5.71 16.59
C PHE A 281 7.60 -6.63 17.82
N ALA A 282 7.36 -6.06 19.00
CA ALA A 282 7.28 -6.80 20.25
C ALA A 282 5.83 -7.23 20.53
N GLY A 283 5.60 -8.55 20.66
CA GLY A 283 4.27 -9.12 20.87
C GLY A 283 3.59 -9.57 19.57
N ASP A 284 2.29 -9.80 19.61
CA ASP A 284 1.48 -10.22 18.46
C ASP A 284 0.35 -9.21 18.21
N PRO A 285 0.39 -8.44 17.11
CA PRO A 285 -0.60 -7.38 16.85
C PRO A 285 -2.02 -7.96 16.65
N ARG A 286 -2.13 -9.25 16.28
CA ARG A 286 -3.41 -9.96 16.12
C ARG A 286 -4.15 -10.18 17.43
N LEU A 287 -3.45 -10.01 18.55
CA LEU A 287 -3.98 -10.13 19.91
C LEU A 287 -4.24 -8.76 20.56
N MET A 288 -4.06 -7.66 19.83
CA MET A 288 -4.11 -6.30 20.35
C MET A 288 -5.38 -5.58 19.88
N THR A 289 -5.92 -4.71 20.74
CA THR A 289 -6.95 -3.75 20.31
C THR A 289 -6.33 -2.64 19.47
N ALA A 290 -7.15 -1.88 18.74
CA ALA A 290 -6.67 -0.70 18.02
C ALA A 290 -5.93 0.27 18.97
N THR A 291 -6.45 0.48 20.18
CA THR A 291 -5.82 1.32 21.21
C THR A 291 -4.45 0.79 21.63
N ASP A 292 -4.33 -0.53 21.84
CA ASP A 292 -3.05 -1.15 22.19
C ASP A 292 -2.03 -1.00 21.06
N LEU A 293 -2.46 -1.14 19.80
CA LEU A 293 -1.60 -0.90 18.64
C LEU A 293 -1.14 0.56 18.60
N TYR A 294 -2.05 1.53 18.70
CA TYR A 294 -1.68 2.96 18.75
C TYR A 294 -0.64 3.26 19.83
N ARG A 295 -0.80 2.66 21.01
CA ARG A 295 0.13 2.82 22.12
C ARG A 295 1.49 2.18 21.85
N ASN A 296 1.50 0.93 21.41
CA ASN A 296 2.72 0.13 21.27
C ASN A 296 3.55 0.49 20.03
N LEU A 297 2.92 1.01 18.98
CA LEU A 297 3.59 1.32 17.71
C LEU A 297 3.98 2.78 17.57
N PHE A 298 3.06 3.66 17.97
CA PHE A 298 3.17 5.09 17.69
C PHE A 298 3.38 5.88 18.97
N GLY A 299 3.48 5.22 20.14
CA GLY A 299 3.65 5.89 21.42
C GLY A 299 2.46 6.79 21.78
N VAL A 300 1.30 6.60 21.14
CA VAL A 300 0.10 7.39 21.40
C VAL A 300 -0.48 6.87 22.72
N GLY A 301 -0.14 7.55 23.82
CA GLY A 301 -0.73 7.28 25.13
C GLY A 301 -2.25 7.55 25.14
N ASP A 302 -2.89 7.27 26.27
CA ASP A 302 -4.30 7.63 26.44
C ASP A 302 -4.41 9.16 26.48
N PRO A 303 -5.02 9.81 25.47
CA PRO A 303 -5.25 11.25 25.57
C PRO A 303 -6.10 11.50 26.82
N PRO A 304 -5.76 12.52 27.63
CA PRO A 304 -6.46 12.77 28.87
C PRO A 304 -7.95 12.96 28.56
N PRO A 305 -8.86 12.28 29.30
CA PRO A 305 -10.28 12.39 29.03
C PRO A 305 -10.72 13.84 29.20
N THR A 306 -11.55 14.30 28.27
CA THR A 306 -12.20 15.61 28.36
C THR A 306 -12.99 15.71 29.68
N ASP A 307 -13.26 16.93 30.15
CA ASP A 307 -14.10 17.13 31.34
C ASP A 307 -15.45 16.39 31.21
N LEU A 308 -16.07 16.45 30.02
CA LEU A 308 -17.30 15.73 29.72
C LEU A 308 -17.14 14.21 29.79
N ALA A 309 -16.03 13.66 29.28
CA ALA A 309 -15.76 12.22 29.38
C ALA A 309 -15.55 11.76 30.83
N ARG A 310 -14.90 12.59 31.66
CA ARG A 310 -14.76 12.36 33.10
C ARG A 310 -16.12 12.41 33.81
N GLN A 311 -16.92 13.43 33.53
CA GLN A 311 -18.29 13.57 34.08
C GLN A 311 -19.18 12.39 33.68
N LEU A 312 -19.17 11.97 32.42
CA LEU A 312 -19.94 10.82 31.94
C LEU A 312 -19.48 9.52 32.59
N SER A 313 -18.17 9.33 32.76
CA SER A 313 -17.63 8.15 33.44
C SER A 313 -18.02 8.11 34.90
N ARG A 314 -17.96 9.23 35.62
CA ARG A 314 -18.43 9.36 37.01
C ARG A 314 -19.94 9.14 37.12
N TYR A 315 -20.73 9.72 36.21
CA TYR A 315 -22.18 9.50 36.13
C TYR A 315 -22.50 8.01 35.93
N LYS A 316 -21.81 7.32 35.02
CA LYS A 316 -22.00 5.87 34.80
C LYS A 316 -21.60 5.04 36.01
N TYR A 317 -20.49 5.39 36.66
CA TYR A 317 -20.02 4.73 37.88
C TYR A 317 -21.07 4.82 38.99
N LEU A 318 -21.51 6.03 39.30
CA LEU A 318 -22.55 6.28 40.29
C LEU A 318 -23.84 5.57 39.86
N GLY A 319 -24.32 5.79 38.63
CA GLY A 319 -25.55 5.21 38.10
C GLY A 319 -25.65 3.68 38.23
N ALA A 320 -24.53 2.98 38.17
CA ALA A 320 -24.45 1.53 38.28
C ALA A 320 -24.40 0.99 39.72
N ASP A 321 -24.18 1.85 40.71
CA ASP A 321 -24.06 1.48 42.13
C ASP A 321 -25.44 1.53 42.83
N PRO A 322 -25.96 0.39 43.33
CA PRO A 322 -27.23 0.35 44.06
C PRO A 322 -27.13 0.78 45.53
N GLU A 323 -25.93 0.91 46.10
CA GLU A 323 -25.72 1.28 47.52
C GLU A 323 -25.31 2.76 47.71
N ARG A 324 -25.50 3.60 46.68
CA ARG A 324 -25.19 5.03 46.74
C ARG A 324 -25.84 5.73 47.91
N ASP A 325 -25.08 6.63 48.52
CA ASP A 325 -25.60 7.51 49.57
C ASP A 325 -26.32 8.75 49.01
N ALA A 326 -26.84 9.58 49.92
CA ALA A 326 -27.59 10.78 49.56
C ALA A 326 -26.74 11.87 48.88
N GLU A 327 -25.43 11.93 49.16
CA GLU A 327 -24.53 12.90 48.53
C GLU A 327 -24.15 12.44 47.12
N GLU A 328 -23.91 11.15 46.95
CA GLU A 328 -23.68 10.52 45.64
C GLU A 328 -24.90 10.62 44.73
N GLU A 329 -26.11 10.53 45.27
CA GLU A 329 -27.34 10.77 44.48
C GLU A 329 -27.45 12.24 44.03
N LYS A 330 -27.09 13.21 44.88
CA LYS A 330 -27.03 14.62 44.47
C LYS A 330 -25.98 14.85 43.39
N GLU A 331 -24.79 14.26 43.55
CA GLU A 331 -23.71 14.31 42.57
C GLU A 331 -24.18 13.75 41.23
N LEU A 332 -24.86 12.60 41.23
CA LEU A 332 -25.43 11.98 40.04
C LEU A 332 -26.40 12.92 39.32
N GLN A 333 -27.35 13.53 40.04
CA GLN A 333 -28.33 14.45 39.44
C GLN A 333 -27.67 15.72 38.89
N ARG A 334 -26.64 16.24 39.57
CA ARG A 334 -25.84 17.36 39.08
C ARG A 334 -25.12 16.99 37.77
N LEU A 335 -24.40 15.87 37.76
CA LEU A 335 -23.69 15.38 36.56
C LEU A 335 -24.66 15.12 35.40
N LYS A 336 -25.85 14.59 35.68
CA LYS A 336 -26.91 14.39 34.69
C LYS A 336 -27.32 15.72 34.05
N LYS A 337 -27.54 16.76 34.86
CA LYS A 337 -27.91 18.10 34.39
C LYS A 337 -26.79 18.73 33.58
N ASP A 338 -25.54 18.64 34.05
CA ASP A 338 -24.37 19.20 33.37
C ASP A 338 -24.16 18.55 32.00
N LEU A 339 -24.30 17.22 31.91
CA LEU A 339 -24.21 16.46 30.65
C LEU A 339 -25.38 16.81 29.70
N GLN A 340 -26.60 16.96 30.21
CA GLN A 340 -27.76 17.38 29.39
C GLN A 340 -27.60 18.79 28.84
N ASN A 341 -27.11 19.72 29.67
CA ASN A 341 -26.84 21.10 29.24
C ASN A 341 -25.76 21.16 28.16
N ALA A 342 -24.80 20.23 28.18
CA ALA A 342 -23.78 20.08 27.16
C ALA A 342 -24.27 19.33 25.90
N GLY A 343 -25.56 18.95 25.84
CA GLY A 343 -26.14 18.23 24.70
C GLY A 343 -25.72 16.77 24.60
N VAL A 344 -25.18 16.18 25.67
CA VAL A 344 -24.75 14.77 25.69
C VAL A 344 -25.97 13.88 25.91
N GLU A 345 -26.19 12.93 25.00
CA GLU A 345 -27.21 11.89 25.19
C GLU A 345 -26.74 10.91 26.27
N ILE A 346 -27.52 10.82 27.36
CA ILE A 346 -27.16 10.04 28.54
C ILE A 346 -27.74 8.63 28.41
N PRO A 347 -26.91 7.58 28.29
CA PRO A 347 -27.40 6.22 28.25
C PRO A 347 -28.01 5.81 29.60
N ALA A 348 -29.07 4.99 29.55
CA ALA A 348 -29.69 4.46 30.77
C ALA A 348 -28.66 3.70 31.62
N PRO A 349 -28.63 3.91 32.95
CA PRO A 349 -27.69 3.22 33.83
C PRO A 349 -27.96 1.71 33.80
N ARG A 350 -26.90 0.92 33.63
CA ARG A 350 -26.96 -0.54 33.77
C ARG A 350 -26.54 -0.88 35.20
N PRO A 351 -27.42 -1.42 36.05
CA PRO A 351 -27.05 -1.78 37.42
C PRO A 351 -25.98 -2.86 37.42
N ARG A 352 -24.98 -2.76 38.30
CA ARG A 352 -24.04 -3.85 38.55
C ARG A 352 -24.84 -5.04 39.11
N VAL A 353 -24.85 -6.16 38.38
CA VAL A 353 -25.44 -7.40 38.88
C VAL A 353 -24.68 -7.81 40.14
N GLN A 354 -25.32 -7.72 41.30
CA GLN A 354 -24.72 -8.22 42.54
C GLN A 354 -24.49 -9.72 42.39
N ALA A 355 -23.24 -10.17 42.58
CA ALA A 355 -22.97 -11.58 42.80
C ALA A 355 -23.78 -11.99 44.04
N ARG A 356 -24.81 -12.83 43.85
CA ARG A 356 -25.63 -13.36 44.94
C ARG A 356 -24.69 -13.90 46.02
N LYS A 357 -24.66 -13.23 47.19
CA LYS A 357 -24.05 -13.80 48.40
C LYS A 357 -24.76 -15.13 48.65
N ARG A 358 -24.09 -16.25 48.36
CA ARG A 358 -24.54 -17.58 48.78
C ARG A 358 -24.58 -17.55 50.31
N LYS A 359 -25.78 -17.65 50.86
CA LYS A 359 -25.99 -17.83 52.30
C LYS A 359 -25.45 -19.19 52.75
#